data_AF-A0A3A8PLT4-F1
#
_entry.id   AF-A0A3A8PLT4-F1
#
_cell.length_a   1.000
_cell.length_b   1.000
_cell.length_c   1.000
_cell.angle_alpha   90.00
_cell.angle_beta   90.00
_cell.angle_gamma   90.00
#
_symmetry.space_group_name_H-M   'P 1'
#
loop_
_entity.id
_entity.type
_entity.pdbx_description
1 polymer ?
#
loop_
_entity_poly.entity_id
_entity_poly.type
_entity_poly.pdbx_seq_one_letter_code
_entity_poly.pdbx_strand_id
1 'polypeptide(L)'
;INGVPHGGMGVAQPVRTTTCQLHMRSFADGSTITIEPWKSGAFPILRDLIVDRSALDRVIQAGGYVSVNTGAAPDAHAVQVNKKRSDRSFDAATCIGCGACVAACPNGSSMLFTSAKITHLAMLPQGQPERMRRVKAMAAQNDA
;
A
#
# COMPACT_ATOMS: atom_id res chain seq x y z
N ILE A 1 6.41 -3.24 -16.14
CA ILE A 1 6.32 -4.10 -17.34
C ILE A 1 5.73 -3.25 -18.44
N ASN A 2 6.49 -3.03 -19.51
CA ASN A 2 6.13 -2.10 -20.60
C ASN A 2 5.73 -0.70 -20.04
N GLY A 3 6.49 -0.17 -19.08
CA GLY A 3 6.16 1.11 -18.42
C GLY A 3 5.04 1.08 -17.38
N VAL A 4 4.26 0.00 -17.29
CA VAL A 4 3.12 -0.09 -16.35
C VAL A 4 3.50 -0.84 -15.08
N PRO A 5 3.23 -0.30 -13.88
CA PRO A 5 3.41 -1.03 -12.62
C PRO A 5 2.60 -2.32 -12.61
N HIS A 6 3.27 -3.43 -12.31
CA HIS A 6 2.75 -4.80 -12.45
C HIS A 6 2.25 -5.23 -13.84
N GLY A 7 2.27 -4.36 -14.86
CA GLY A 7 1.82 -4.68 -16.23
C GLY A 7 0.30 -4.81 -16.41
N GLY A 8 -0.49 -4.67 -15.35
CA GLY A 8 -1.92 -5.03 -15.30
C GLY A 8 -2.91 -3.96 -15.80
N MET A 9 -2.52 -3.04 -16.69
CA MET A 9 -3.47 -2.14 -17.36
C MET A 9 -3.12 -2.02 -18.84
N GLY A 10 -3.98 -2.58 -19.72
CA GLY A 10 -3.87 -2.47 -21.18
C GLY A 10 -4.61 -3.59 -21.92
N VAL A 11 -4.42 -3.67 -23.26
CA VAL A 11 -4.98 -4.71 -24.15
C VAL A 11 -4.66 -6.13 -23.67
N ALA A 12 -3.58 -6.27 -22.89
CA ALA A 12 -3.09 -7.53 -22.39
C ALA A 12 -3.87 -8.10 -21.19
N GLN A 13 -4.40 -7.28 -20.28
CA GLN A 13 -5.18 -7.73 -19.11
C GLN A 13 -6.19 -6.65 -18.67
N PRO A 14 -7.50 -6.96 -18.64
CA PRO A 14 -8.52 -6.03 -18.15
C PRO A 14 -8.58 -5.94 -16.62
N VAL A 15 -7.90 -6.83 -15.90
CA VAL A 15 -7.94 -6.92 -14.43
C VAL A 15 -6.61 -6.49 -13.83
N ARG A 16 -6.67 -5.63 -12.81
CA ARG A 16 -5.48 -5.27 -12.02
C ARG A 16 -4.91 -6.52 -11.37
N THR A 17 -3.63 -6.78 -11.61
CA THR A 17 -2.94 -7.95 -11.08
C THR A 17 -1.57 -7.56 -10.54
N THR A 18 -0.91 -8.49 -9.87
CA THR A 18 0.51 -8.37 -9.49
C THR A 18 1.38 -9.05 -10.54
N THR A 19 2.66 -8.69 -10.59
CA THR A 19 3.59 -9.28 -11.57
C THR A 19 3.64 -10.81 -11.48
N CYS A 20 3.56 -11.38 -10.28
CA CYS A 20 3.57 -12.84 -10.09
C CYS A 20 2.26 -13.53 -10.55
N GLN A 21 1.20 -12.76 -10.77
CA GLN A 21 -0.09 -13.22 -11.29
C GLN A 21 -0.33 -12.72 -12.73
N LEU A 22 0.65 -12.07 -13.36
CA LEU A 22 0.60 -11.69 -14.76
C LEU A 22 1.11 -12.85 -15.62
N HIS A 23 0.20 -13.49 -16.34
CA HIS A 23 0.54 -14.65 -17.17
C HIS A 23 0.97 -14.26 -18.59
N MET A 24 1.83 -15.04 -19.22
CA MET A 24 2.30 -14.78 -20.61
C MET A 24 1.17 -14.77 -21.64
N ARG A 25 0.08 -15.53 -21.42
CA ARG A 25 -1.15 -15.51 -22.25
C ARG A 25 -1.84 -14.15 -22.33
N SER A 26 -1.42 -13.21 -21.49
CA SER A 26 -1.87 -11.82 -21.54
C SER A 26 -1.31 -11.09 -22.76
N PHE A 27 -0.20 -11.55 -23.33
CA PHE A 27 0.48 -10.87 -24.43
C PHE A 27 0.24 -11.60 -25.73
N ALA A 28 0.23 -10.86 -26.85
CA ALA A 28 0.13 -11.46 -28.16
C ALA A 28 1.39 -12.30 -28.44
N ASP A 29 1.24 -13.39 -29.18
CA ASP A 29 2.37 -14.24 -29.54
C ASP A 29 3.43 -13.44 -30.33
N GLY A 30 4.71 -13.73 -30.07
CA GLY A 30 5.84 -12.96 -30.61
C GLY A 30 6.04 -11.55 -30.04
N SER A 31 5.24 -11.11 -29.05
CA SER A 31 5.43 -9.78 -28.43
C SER A 31 6.75 -9.69 -27.66
N THR A 32 7.44 -8.56 -27.81
CA THR A 32 8.55 -8.20 -26.91
C THR A 32 8.01 -7.57 -25.64
N ILE A 33 8.43 -8.07 -24.48
CA ILE A 33 8.03 -7.57 -23.16
C ILE A 33 9.25 -6.97 -22.47
N THR A 34 9.13 -5.73 -22.01
CA THR A 34 10.15 -5.06 -21.20
C THR A 34 9.82 -5.21 -19.72
N ILE A 35 10.71 -5.84 -18.96
CA ILE A 35 10.64 -5.92 -17.50
C ILE A 35 11.71 -5.00 -16.92
N GLU A 36 11.28 -4.12 -16.03
CA GLU A 36 12.08 -3.02 -15.50
C GLU A 36 11.69 -2.75 -14.05
N PRO A 37 12.60 -2.21 -13.21
CA PRO A 37 12.29 -1.84 -11.83
C PRO A 37 11.27 -0.69 -11.78
N TRP A 38 10.85 -0.31 -10.57
CA TRP A 38 9.96 0.83 -10.40
C TRP A 38 10.56 2.12 -10.95
N LYS A 39 9.83 2.78 -11.86
CA LYS A 39 10.18 4.10 -12.38
C LYS A 39 9.79 5.21 -11.41
N SER A 40 10.38 5.19 -10.22
CA SER A 40 10.14 6.22 -9.21
C SER A 40 11.40 6.47 -8.40
N GLY A 41 11.80 7.74 -8.28
CA GLY A 41 12.94 8.15 -7.45
C GLY A 41 12.76 7.81 -5.96
N ALA A 42 11.51 7.60 -5.52
CA ALA A 42 11.20 7.15 -4.16
C ALA A 42 11.66 5.71 -3.88
N PHE A 43 11.95 4.92 -4.92
CA PHE A 43 12.43 3.54 -4.81
C PHE A 43 13.77 3.34 -5.52
N PRO A 44 14.89 3.69 -4.88
CA PRO A 44 16.23 3.50 -5.44
C PRO A 44 16.47 2.04 -5.85
N ILE A 45 17.12 1.84 -6.99
CA ILE A 45 17.48 0.50 -7.47
C ILE A 45 18.67 -0.01 -6.66
N LEU A 46 18.55 -1.21 -6.11
CA LEU A 46 19.64 -1.91 -5.43
C LEU A 46 20.43 -2.75 -6.44
N ARG A 47 19.74 -3.60 -7.21
CA ARG A 47 20.32 -4.45 -8.27
C ARG A 47 19.22 -5.01 -9.15
N ASP A 48 19.43 -4.99 -10.47
CA ASP A 48 18.48 -5.51 -11.47
C ASP A 48 17.05 -4.96 -11.27
N LEU A 49 16.11 -5.81 -10.84
CA LEU A 49 14.72 -5.45 -10.56
C LEU A 49 14.43 -5.20 -9.08
N ILE A 50 15.44 -5.31 -8.22
CA ILE A 50 15.34 -5.12 -6.77
C ILE A 50 15.49 -3.64 -6.46
N VAL A 51 14.54 -3.11 -5.68
CA VAL A 51 14.50 -1.70 -5.25
C VAL A 51 14.41 -1.61 -3.73
N ASP A 52 14.92 -0.52 -3.17
CA ASP A 52 14.69 -0.17 -1.77
C ASP A 52 13.29 0.45 -1.59
N ARG A 53 12.53 -0.10 -0.65
CA ARG A 53 11.17 0.28 -0.27
C ARG A 53 11.07 0.76 1.18
N SER A 54 12.20 0.91 1.86
CA SER A 54 12.32 1.29 3.28
C SER A 54 11.60 2.59 3.62
N ALA A 55 11.39 3.48 2.63
CA ALA A 55 10.57 4.68 2.78
C ALA A 55 9.14 4.38 3.26
N LEU A 56 8.51 3.32 2.73
CA LEU A 56 7.18 2.92 3.17
C LEU A 56 7.19 2.39 4.60
N ASP A 57 8.27 1.74 5.02
CA ASP A 57 8.41 1.22 6.37
C ASP A 57 8.54 2.37 7.38
N ARG A 58 9.28 3.45 7.03
CA ARG A 58 9.34 4.69 7.85
C ARG A 58 7.95 5.30 8.04
N VAL A 59 7.14 5.37 6.97
CA VAL A 59 5.75 5.87 7.06
C VAL A 59 4.91 4.99 8.00
N ILE A 60 5.06 3.66 7.95
CA ILE A 60 4.38 2.75 8.87
C ILE A 60 4.85 2.98 10.32
N GLN A 61 6.15 3.12 10.55
CA GLN A 61 6.71 3.35 11.89
C GLN A 61 6.18 4.66 12.52
N ALA A 62 5.87 5.68 11.70
CA ALA A 62 5.35 6.96 12.19
C ALA A 62 3.92 6.88 12.78
N GLY A 63 3.14 5.83 12.51
CA GLY A 63 1.77 5.73 13.04
C GLY A 63 0.90 4.58 12.54
N GLY A 64 1.44 3.68 11.74
CA GLY A 64 0.79 2.48 11.21
C GLY A 64 0.56 1.37 12.24
N TYR A 65 0.23 1.73 13.48
CA TYR A 65 -0.03 0.83 14.60
C TYR A 65 -1.17 1.37 15.50
N VAL A 66 -1.63 0.52 16.42
CA VAL A 66 -2.48 0.90 17.54
C VAL A 66 -1.73 0.61 18.83
N SER A 67 -1.61 1.62 19.69
CA SER A 67 -0.98 1.46 21.00
C SER A 67 -1.89 0.67 21.93
N VAL A 68 -1.35 -0.36 22.57
CA VAL A 68 -2.06 -1.14 23.59
C VAL A 68 -1.13 -1.38 24.78
N ASN A 69 -1.70 -1.37 25.98
CA ASN A 69 -0.98 -1.84 27.16
C ASN A 69 -0.86 -3.37 27.07
N THR A 70 0.37 -3.88 27.07
CA THR A 70 0.65 -5.31 26.98
C THR A 70 -0.08 -6.05 28.11
N GLY A 71 -0.82 -7.11 27.75
CA GLY A 71 -1.61 -7.91 28.71
C GLY A 71 -2.97 -7.32 29.10
N ALA A 72 -3.33 -6.11 28.63
CA ALA A 72 -4.61 -5.46 28.91
C ALA A 72 -5.54 -5.39 27.69
N ALA A 73 -5.26 -6.17 26.64
CA ALA A 73 -6.15 -6.26 25.50
C ALA A 73 -7.49 -6.86 25.95
N PRO A 74 -8.63 -6.19 25.68
CA PRO A 74 -9.93 -6.76 26.00
C PRO A 74 -10.20 -7.99 25.11
N ASP A 75 -11.19 -8.79 25.50
CA ASP A 75 -11.69 -9.87 24.65
C ASP A 75 -12.06 -9.34 23.24
N ALA A 76 -11.77 -10.14 22.20
CA ALA A 76 -11.97 -9.72 20.82
C ALA A 76 -13.43 -9.38 20.49
N HIS A 77 -14.39 -9.97 21.19
CA HIS A 77 -15.82 -9.73 21.02
C HIS A 77 -16.36 -8.62 21.93
N ALA A 78 -15.54 -8.08 22.85
CA ALA A 78 -15.96 -7.04 23.78
C ALA A 78 -16.21 -5.68 23.12
N VAL A 79 -15.64 -5.44 21.93
CA VAL A 79 -15.76 -4.16 21.21
C VAL A 79 -16.51 -4.37 19.91
N GLN A 80 -17.77 -3.93 19.88
CA GLN A 80 -18.57 -3.95 18.67
C GLN A 80 -18.06 -2.92 17.66
N VAL A 81 -17.98 -3.34 16.39
CA VAL A 81 -17.61 -2.47 15.27
C VAL A 81 -18.80 -2.36 14.33
N ASN A 82 -19.17 -1.13 13.97
CA ASN A 82 -20.19 -0.90 12.96
C ASN A 82 -19.78 -1.56 11.62
N LYS A 83 -20.66 -2.36 11.00
CA LYS A 83 -20.37 -3.10 9.75
C LYS A 83 -19.80 -2.21 8.65
N LYS A 84 -20.39 -1.05 8.38
CA LYS A 84 -19.90 -0.15 7.31
C LYS A 84 -18.50 0.39 7.60
N ARG A 85 -18.18 0.66 8.87
CA ARG A 85 -16.82 1.06 9.27
C ARG A 85 -15.83 -0.09 9.18
N SER A 86 -16.25 -1.30 9.58
CA SER A 86 -15.46 -2.52 9.43
C SER A 86 -15.13 -2.77 7.97
N ASP A 87 -16.11 -2.75 7.08
CA ASP A 87 -15.91 -2.96 5.64
C ASP A 87 -14.92 -1.96 5.06
N ARG A 88 -15.13 -0.67 5.35
CA ARG A 88 -14.22 0.39 4.89
C ARG A 88 -12.81 0.23 5.45
N SER A 89 -12.69 -0.26 6.68
CA SER A 89 -11.40 -0.59 7.28
C SER A 89 -10.70 -1.71 6.51
N PHE A 90 -11.40 -2.83 6.27
CA PHE A 90 -10.85 -3.98 5.55
C PHE A 90 -10.53 -3.66 4.09
N ASP A 91 -11.37 -2.88 3.41
CA ASP A 91 -11.10 -2.40 2.05
C ASP A 91 -9.77 -1.63 1.99
N ALA A 92 -9.55 -0.72 2.94
CA ALA A 92 -8.29 0.02 3.05
C ALA A 92 -7.12 -0.88 3.49
N ALA A 93 -7.37 -1.90 4.32
CA ALA A 93 -6.36 -2.86 4.77
C ALA A 93 -5.86 -3.78 3.65
N THR A 94 -6.63 -3.95 2.57
CA THR A 94 -6.25 -4.68 1.35
C THR A 94 -4.94 -4.15 0.74
N CYS A 95 -4.53 -2.92 1.05
CA CYS A 95 -3.22 -2.41 0.66
C CYS A 95 -2.08 -3.29 1.21
N ILE A 96 -1.48 -4.10 0.33
CA ILE A 96 -0.31 -4.94 0.64
C ILE A 96 1.03 -4.18 0.64
N GLY A 97 0.98 -2.87 0.41
CA GLY A 97 2.18 -2.03 0.38
C GLY A 97 3.14 -2.34 -0.77
N CYS A 98 2.67 -2.83 -1.93
CA CYS A 98 3.55 -3.25 -3.04
C CYS A 98 4.33 -2.10 -3.71
N GLY A 99 3.93 -0.84 -3.50
CA GLY A 99 4.58 0.33 -4.11
C GLY A 99 4.08 0.69 -5.51
N ALA A 100 3.19 -0.09 -6.13
CA ALA A 100 2.71 0.20 -7.49
C ALA A 100 2.03 1.58 -7.64
N CYS A 101 1.32 2.04 -6.60
CA CYS A 101 0.72 3.39 -6.61
C CYS A 101 1.77 4.51 -6.65
N VAL A 102 2.90 4.30 -5.98
CA VAL A 102 4.04 5.24 -5.95
C VAL A 102 4.75 5.25 -7.31
N ALA A 103 4.94 4.06 -7.90
CA ALA A 103 5.54 3.91 -9.23
C ALA A 103 4.64 4.45 -10.36
N ALA A 104 3.31 4.45 -10.17
CA ALA A 104 2.36 5.00 -11.12
C ALA A 104 2.20 6.53 -11.01
N CYS A 105 2.49 7.10 -9.84
CA CYS A 105 2.35 8.52 -9.60
C CYS A 105 3.47 9.29 -10.33
N PRO A 106 3.16 10.27 -11.19
CA PRO A 106 4.19 11.08 -11.85
C PRO A 106 5.13 11.80 -10.86
N ASN A 107 4.61 12.10 -9.67
CA ASN A 107 5.36 12.76 -8.60
C ASN A 107 6.03 11.78 -7.63
N GLY A 108 5.90 10.46 -7.85
CA GLY A 108 6.42 9.45 -6.94
C GLY A 108 5.79 9.47 -5.53
N SER A 109 4.57 10.01 -5.39
CA SER A 109 3.95 10.20 -4.08
C SER A 109 3.46 8.88 -3.46
N SER A 110 3.67 8.72 -2.15
CA SER A 110 3.15 7.58 -1.39
C SER A 110 1.78 7.82 -0.74
N MET A 111 1.10 8.92 -1.05
CA MET A 111 -0.13 9.33 -0.37
C MET A 111 -1.28 8.31 -0.44
N LEU A 112 -1.41 7.52 -1.51
CA LEU A 112 -2.40 6.44 -1.58
C LEU A 112 -2.10 5.31 -0.58
N PHE A 113 -0.82 4.95 -0.44
CA PHE A 113 -0.38 4.00 0.58
C PHE A 113 -0.61 4.58 1.99
N THR A 114 -0.14 5.79 2.25
CA THR A 114 -0.26 6.47 3.55
C THR A 114 -1.73 6.59 3.97
N SER A 115 -2.60 7.03 3.07
CA SER A 115 -4.03 7.18 3.33
C SER A 115 -4.73 5.85 3.57
N ALA A 116 -4.36 4.78 2.86
CA ALA A 116 -4.92 3.45 3.10
C ALA A 116 -4.55 2.92 4.49
N LYS A 117 -3.30 3.11 4.92
CA LYS A 117 -2.82 2.68 6.24
C LYS A 117 -3.43 3.50 7.37
N ILE A 118 -3.54 4.81 7.20
CA ILE A 118 -4.28 5.67 8.13
C ILE A 118 -5.74 5.20 8.23
N THR A 119 -6.41 5.01 7.09
CA THR A 119 -7.86 4.74 7.05
C THR A 119 -8.20 3.41 7.71
N HIS A 120 -7.46 2.34 7.42
CA HIS A 120 -7.80 1.05 8.02
C HIS A 120 -7.70 1.08 9.56
N LEU A 121 -6.73 1.80 10.13
CA LEU A 121 -6.63 1.90 11.58
C LEU A 121 -7.64 2.89 12.15
N ALA A 122 -7.84 4.02 11.46
CA ALA A 122 -8.70 5.11 11.91
C ALA A 122 -10.21 4.85 11.73
N MET A 123 -10.61 3.74 11.10
CA MET A 123 -12.02 3.34 11.01
C MET A 123 -12.45 2.44 12.17
N LEU A 124 -11.49 1.80 12.84
CA LEU A 124 -11.75 0.90 13.97
C LEU A 124 -11.81 1.67 15.30
N PRO A 125 -12.60 1.21 16.29
CA PRO A 125 -12.69 1.83 17.61
C PRO A 125 -11.33 1.97 18.30
N GLN A 126 -10.50 0.93 18.23
CA GLN A 126 -9.19 0.87 18.89
C GLN A 126 -8.22 1.93 18.34
N GLY A 127 -8.37 2.30 17.07
CA GLY A 127 -7.54 3.31 16.43
C GLY A 127 -8.08 4.74 16.50
N GLN A 128 -9.27 4.97 17.06
CA GLN A 128 -9.85 6.33 17.21
C GLN A 128 -8.98 7.24 18.09
N PRO A 129 -8.50 6.81 19.27
CA PRO A 129 -7.76 7.70 20.17
C PRO A 129 -6.53 8.33 19.52
N GLU A 130 -5.89 7.59 18.61
CA GLU A 130 -4.66 8.02 17.94
C GLU A 130 -4.90 8.62 16.55
N ARG A 131 -6.14 8.68 16.06
CA ARG A 131 -6.46 9.03 14.66
C ARG A 131 -5.81 10.33 14.20
N MET A 132 -5.95 11.42 14.97
CA MET A 132 -5.43 12.73 14.58
C MET A 132 -3.90 12.79 14.65
N ARG A 133 -3.30 12.19 15.69
CA ARG A 133 -1.85 12.09 15.84
C ARG A 133 -1.25 11.27 14.69
N ARG A 134 -1.86 10.13 14.38
CA ARG A 134 -1.50 9.24 13.26
C ARG A 134 -1.49 9.98 11.93
N VAL A 135 -2.57 10.70 11.61
CA VAL A 135 -2.66 11.47 10.36
C VAL A 135 -1.51 12.46 10.25
N LYS A 136 -1.28 13.28 11.29
CA LYS A 136 -0.20 14.28 11.28
C LYS A 136 1.18 13.64 11.13
N ALA A 137 1.48 12.61 11.92
CA ALA A 137 2.80 11.97 11.92
C ALA A 137 3.09 11.23 10.60
N MET A 138 2.14 10.45 10.10
CA MET A 138 2.32 9.69 8.86
C MET A 138 2.34 10.59 7.62
N ALA A 139 1.57 11.68 7.60
CA ALA A 139 1.63 12.66 6.52
C ALA A 139 2.96 13.42 6.51
N ALA A 140 3.43 13.87 7.69
CA ALA A 140 4.74 14.51 7.80
C ALA A 140 5.88 13.58 7.36
N GLN A 141 5.82 12.28 7.71
CA GLN A 141 6.81 11.30 7.29
C GLN A 141 6.72 10.95 5.79
N ASN A 142 5.56 11.11 5.15
CA ASN A 142 5.43 10.97 3.69
C ASN A 142 6.13 12.11 2.94
N ASP A 143 6.15 13.31 3.53
CA ASP A 143 6.71 14.52 2.91
C ASP A 143 8.22 14.70 3.19
N ALA A 144 8.79 13.88 4.08
CA ALA A 144 10.18 13.91 4.52
C ALA A 144 11.10 13.02 3.67
#